data_AF-A0A6N9A5S6-F1
#
_entry.id   AF-A0A6N9A5S6-F1
#
_cell.length_a   1.000
_cell.length_b   1.000
_cell.length_c   1.000
_cell.angle_alpha   90.00
_cell.angle_beta   90.00
_cell.angle_gamma   90.00
#
_symmetry.space_group_name_H-M   'P 1'
#
loop_
_entity.id
_entity.type
_entity.pdbx_description
1 polymer ?
#
loop_
_entity_poly.entity_id
_entity_poly.type
_entity_poly.pdbx_seq_one_letter_code
_entity_poly.pdbx_strand_id
1 'polypeptide(L)'
;MTEEAPGATEAPGATPAPVSPEPSAAETGAVPIEPLDAAVQESDPPGTRDIELAVEIAAPIDAVWRAITEGELVANWFAPVASAQPGEGGHLTVSWGAGAEWTSWITKWDPGRHLRLVDQLPEKAGETAAVMALDYRLTDPGGATRLDLVNSGLSSAPDWDDTFHMMQNGWRFFLWNLKHFLERHPGATRTMISERPWVAGSREEVWDRVFGANGLVDTIADGAYPATGDRFRCVLDGLEPLEGTAVLCDRPWAFAGVMSSLNDGVLHVEMEGTGERWKLGVWLSAYGVGEEHCAEIGAALARTVSRVFPEDG
;
A
#
# COMPACT_ATOMS: atom_id res chain seq x y z
N MET A 1 -30.28 9.24 82.01
CA MET A 1 -31.31 9.61 81.03
C MET A 1 -30.54 9.99 79.78
N THR A 2 -30.49 9.24 78.70
CA THR A 2 -31.35 8.21 78.07
C THR A 2 -30.41 7.63 76.99
N GLU A 3 -30.00 6.37 77.06
CA GLU A 3 -30.59 5.23 76.32
C GLU A 3 -31.07 5.57 74.90
N GLU A 4 -30.33 5.15 73.87
CA GLU A 4 -30.83 4.26 72.80
C GLU A 4 -29.71 3.69 71.91
N ALA A 5 -29.57 2.36 72.02
CA ALA A 5 -29.32 1.27 71.06
C ALA A 5 -28.38 1.35 69.81
N PRO A 6 -27.88 0.16 69.37
CA PRO A 6 -26.66 0.00 68.55
C PRO A 6 -26.92 -0.37 67.08
N GLY A 7 -25.95 -0.10 66.21
CA GLY A 7 -25.96 -0.52 64.81
C GLY A 7 -24.58 -0.94 64.31
N ALA A 8 -24.49 -2.22 63.92
CA ALA A 8 -23.59 -2.85 62.96
C ALA A 8 -22.05 -2.72 63.11
N THR A 9 -21.44 -3.88 63.37
CA THR A 9 -20.01 -4.20 63.30
C THR A 9 -19.40 -3.93 61.91
N GLU A 10 -18.43 -3.01 61.84
CA GLU A 10 -17.53 -2.82 60.69
C GLU A 10 -16.42 -3.89 60.70
N ALA A 11 -16.21 -4.54 59.56
CA ALA A 11 -15.08 -5.44 59.29
C ALA A 11 -13.83 -4.63 58.91
N PRO A 12 -12.62 -5.07 59.31
CA PRO A 12 -11.39 -4.28 59.15
C PRO A 12 -10.95 -4.15 57.69
N GLY A 13 -10.49 -2.94 57.37
CA GLY A 13 -10.11 -2.48 56.05
C GLY A 13 -9.10 -3.35 55.33
N ALA A 14 -9.43 -3.67 54.08
CA ALA A 14 -8.51 -4.27 53.12
C ALA A 14 -7.48 -3.22 52.68
N THR A 15 -6.21 -3.50 52.96
CA THR A 15 -5.05 -2.78 52.45
C THR A 15 -5.08 -2.72 50.92
N PRO A 16 -4.91 -1.54 50.28
CA PRO A 16 -4.83 -1.46 48.82
C PRO A 16 -3.57 -2.17 48.31
N ALA A 17 -3.76 -3.01 47.30
CA ALA A 17 -2.70 -3.73 46.60
C ALA A 17 -1.75 -2.74 45.89
N PRO A 18 -0.46 -3.08 45.76
CA PRO A 18 0.51 -2.24 45.09
C PRO A 18 0.14 -2.06 43.61
N VAL A 19 0.10 -0.79 43.17
CA VAL A 19 -0.09 -0.39 41.78
C VAL A 19 1.12 -0.88 40.98
N SER A 20 0.89 -1.83 40.08
CA SER A 20 1.87 -2.24 39.07
C SER A 20 2.22 -1.04 38.20
N PRO A 21 3.51 -0.79 37.88
CA PRO A 21 3.90 0.31 37.01
C PRO A 21 3.34 0.10 35.59
N GLU A 22 2.80 1.17 35.01
CA GLU A 22 2.37 1.24 33.61
C GLU A 22 3.53 0.86 32.67
N PRO A 23 3.27 0.11 31.59
CA PRO A 23 4.32 -0.22 30.63
C PRO A 23 4.74 1.06 29.88
N SER A 24 6.00 1.45 30.10
CA SER A 24 6.72 2.46 29.30
C SER A 24 6.59 2.11 27.82
N ALA A 25 6.13 3.07 27.01
CA ALA A 25 6.18 3.00 25.56
C ALA A 25 7.62 2.70 25.12
N ALA A 26 7.86 1.46 24.70
CA ALA A 26 9.08 1.12 24.00
C ALA A 26 8.98 1.76 22.62
N GLU A 27 9.83 2.75 22.35
CA GLU A 27 10.12 3.18 20.99
C GLU A 27 10.62 1.94 20.23
N THR A 28 9.75 1.32 19.44
CA THR A 28 10.13 0.30 18.47
C THR A 28 10.95 0.99 17.39
N GLY A 29 12.27 1.09 17.61
CA GLY A 29 13.24 1.57 16.64
C GLY A 29 13.38 0.61 15.46
N ALA A 30 12.31 0.46 14.69
CA ALA A 30 12.29 -0.35 13.48
C ALA A 30 13.02 0.42 12.37
N VAL A 31 14.02 -0.23 11.77
CA VAL A 31 14.84 0.37 10.72
C VAL A 31 13.94 0.81 9.55
N PRO A 32 14.08 2.05 9.04
CA PRO A 32 13.36 2.50 7.86
C PRO A 32 13.58 1.55 6.67
N ILE A 33 12.53 1.24 5.93
CA ILE A 33 12.64 0.47 4.70
C ILE A 33 12.99 1.45 3.58
N GLU A 34 14.20 1.32 3.02
CA GLU A 34 14.67 2.13 1.90
C GLU A 34 13.79 1.94 0.66
N PRO A 35 13.65 2.97 -0.20
CA PRO A 35 13.00 2.84 -1.50
C PRO A 35 13.69 1.77 -2.35
N LEU A 36 12.91 1.05 -3.15
CA LEU A 36 13.45 0.09 -4.11
C LEU A 36 13.90 0.77 -5.39
N ASP A 37 15.04 0.33 -5.94
CA ASP A 37 15.49 0.68 -7.28
C ASP A 37 15.03 -0.37 -8.28
N ALA A 38 14.49 0.07 -9.42
CA ALA A 38 14.08 -0.79 -10.52
C ALA A 38 15.13 -0.77 -11.63
N ALA A 39 15.53 -1.94 -12.13
CA ALA A 39 16.33 -2.07 -13.34
C ALA A 39 15.42 -2.20 -14.58
N VAL A 40 15.88 -1.68 -15.72
CA VAL A 40 15.19 -1.76 -17.02
C VAL A 40 16.10 -2.47 -18.01
N GLN A 41 15.57 -3.47 -18.70
CA GLN A 41 16.28 -4.19 -19.75
C GLN A 41 15.39 -4.35 -20.99
N GLU A 42 16.01 -4.32 -22.19
CA GLU A 42 15.35 -4.82 -23.40
C GLU A 42 15.13 -6.32 -23.26
N SER A 43 13.94 -6.78 -23.64
CA SER A 43 13.51 -8.17 -23.44
C SER A 43 13.31 -8.90 -24.75
N ASP A 44 13.26 -10.23 -24.67
CA ASP A 44 12.86 -11.13 -25.75
C ASP A 44 11.37 -11.47 -25.55
N PRO A 45 10.45 -11.21 -26.51
CA PRO A 45 10.69 -10.83 -27.91
C PRO A 45 11.08 -9.36 -28.15
N PRO A 46 11.81 -9.07 -29.25
CA PRO A 46 12.16 -7.70 -29.63
C PRO A 46 10.93 -6.79 -29.69
N GLY A 47 11.10 -5.53 -29.28
CA GLY A 47 10.00 -4.57 -29.17
C GLY A 47 9.31 -4.59 -27.81
N THR A 48 9.85 -5.33 -26.83
CA THR A 48 9.42 -5.30 -25.44
C THR A 48 10.57 -4.89 -24.51
N ARG A 49 10.21 -4.48 -23.30
CA ARG A 49 11.12 -4.19 -22.19
C ARG A 49 10.55 -4.76 -20.89
N ASP A 50 11.43 -5.00 -19.93
CA ASP A 50 11.09 -5.59 -18.63
C ASP A 50 11.35 -4.60 -17.49
N ILE A 51 10.57 -4.74 -16.41
CA ILE A 51 10.84 -4.14 -15.10
C ILE A 51 11.37 -5.25 -14.20
N GLU A 52 12.57 -5.07 -13.65
CA GLU A 52 13.18 -5.99 -12.70
C GLU A 52 13.38 -5.32 -11.35
N LEU A 53 12.88 -5.97 -10.29
CA LEU A 53 13.01 -5.52 -8.91
C LEU A 53 13.39 -6.69 -8.02
N ALA A 54 14.14 -6.40 -6.96
CA ALA A 54 14.44 -7.36 -5.91
C ALA A 54 14.23 -6.71 -4.54
N VAL A 55 13.70 -7.48 -3.59
CA VAL A 55 13.52 -7.05 -2.21
C VAL A 55 13.91 -8.16 -1.25
N GLU A 56 14.65 -7.82 -0.20
CA GLU A 56 14.93 -8.71 0.92
C GLU A 56 13.92 -8.44 2.03
N ILE A 57 13.19 -9.47 2.45
CA ILE A 57 12.10 -9.40 3.43
C ILE A 57 12.52 -10.23 4.64
N ALA A 58 12.54 -9.61 5.82
CA ALA A 58 12.80 -10.23 7.10
C ALA A 58 11.58 -11.05 7.59
N ALA A 59 11.13 -11.97 6.73
CA ALA A 59 10.05 -12.91 6.98
C ALA A 59 10.42 -14.30 6.41
N PRO A 60 9.90 -15.40 6.98
CA PRO A 60 10.09 -16.74 6.45
C PRO A 60 9.54 -16.88 5.03
N ILE A 61 10.17 -17.73 4.22
CA ILE A 61 9.80 -17.94 2.81
C ILE A 61 8.34 -18.37 2.63
N ASP A 62 7.81 -19.14 3.57
CA ASP A 62 6.40 -19.54 3.58
C ASP A 62 5.46 -18.34 3.78
N ALA A 63 5.83 -17.35 4.59
CA ALA A 63 5.02 -16.15 4.78
C ALA A 63 5.01 -15.28 3.51
N VAL A 64 6.16 -15.11 2.86
CA VAL A 64 6.25 -14.38 1.58
C VAL A 64 5.48 -15.10 0.48
N TRP A 65 5.62 -16.43 0.37
CA TRP A 65 4.90 -17.23 -0.60
C TRP A 65 3.39 -17.07 -0.46
N ARG A 66 2.87 -17.19 0.76
CA ARG A 66 1.45 -16.99 1.04
C ARG A 66 0.99 -15.58 0.71
N ALA A 67 1.80 -14.56 1.04
CA ALA A 67 1.48 -13.17 0.77
C ALA A 67 1.33 -12.82 -0.72
N ILE A 68 2.00 -13.55 -1.62
CA ILE A 68 1.88 -13.35 -3.08
C ILE A 68 0.92 -14.34 -3.76
N THR A 69 0.37 -15.33 -3.04
CA THR A 69 -0.48 -16.38 -3.64
C THR A 69 -1.88 -16.50 -3.04
N GLU A 70 -2.09 -16.09 -1.79
CA GLU A 70 -3.38 -16.14 -1.11
C GLU A 70 -4.10 -14.79 -1.28
N GLY A 71 -5.28 -14.78 -1.92
CA GLY A 71 -6.01 -13.55 -2.24
C GLY A 71 -6.22 -12.63 -1.03
N GLU A 72 -6.60 -13.18 0.13
CA GLU A 72 -6.77 -12.38 1.36
C GLU A 72 -5.48 -11.69 1.80
N LEU A 73 -4.31 -12.32 1.62
CA LEU A 73 -3.03 -11.71 1.96
C LEU A 73 -2.52 -10.76 0.88
N VAL A 74 -2.80 -11.05 -0.40
CA VAL A 74 -2.54 -10.11 -1.51
C VAL A 74 -3.30 -8.80 -1.28
N ALA A 75 -4.54 -8.89 -0.79
CA ALA A 75 -5.36 -7.73 -0.45
C ALA A 75 -4.81 -6.88 0.71
N ASN A 76 -3.78 -7.36 1.43
CA ASN A 76 -3.14 -6.60 2.50
C ASN A 76 -2.01 -5.68 2.03
N TRP A 77 -1.48 -5.83 0.81
CA TRP A 77 -0.38 -4.99 0.33
C TRP A 77 -0.53 -4.50 -1.12
N PHE A 78 -1.33 -5.19 -1.94
CA PHE A 78 -1.54 -4.84 -3.35
C PHE A 78 -2.89 -4.15 -3.54
N ALA A 79 -3.83 -4.75 -4.27
CA ALA A 79 -5.17 -4.21 -4.53
C ALA A 79 -6.11 -4.28 -3.30
N PRO A 80 -7.15 -3.42 -3.20
CA PRO A 80 -8.11 -3.43 -2.10
C PRO A 80 -8.85 -4.77 -1.92
N VAL A 81 -9.15 -5.45 -3.02
CA VAL A 81 -9.81 -6.75 -3.03
C VAL A 81 -8.99 -7.69 -3.89
N ALA A 82 -8.78 -8.91 -3.42
CA ALA A 82 -8.14 -9.96 -4.19
C ALA A 82 -8.71 -11.34 -3.83
N SER A 83 -8.74 -12.23 -4.82
CA SER A 83 -9.12 -13.63 -4.68
C SER A 83 -8.19 -14.48 -5.52
N ALA A 84 -7.98 -15.73 -5.09
CA ALA A 84 -7.07 -16.63 -5.78
C ALA A 84 -7.67 -18.03 -5.88
N GLN A 85 -7.45 -18.66 -7.02
CA GLN A 85 -7.52 -20.10 -7.19
C GLN A 85 -6.07 -20.62 -7.28
N PRO A 86 -5.52 -21.22 -6.22
CA PRO A 86 -4.13 -21.67 -6.18
C PRO A 86 -3.80 -22.80 -7.17
N GLY A 87 -2.50 -22.93 -7.50
CA GLY A 87 -1.97 -24.02 -8.33
C GLY A 87 -1.78 -23.66 -9.80
N GLU A 88 -0.99 -24.46 -10.51
CA GLU A 88 -0.80 -24.32 -11.96
C GLU A 88 -2.14 -24.46 -12.70
N GLY A 89 -2.43 -23.53 -13.62
CA GLY A 89 -3.73 -23.41 -14.29
C GLY A 89 -4.80 -22.66 -13.48
N GLY A 90 -4.50 -22.30 -12.23
CA GLY A 90 -5.31 -21.40 -11.41
C GLY A 90 -5.19 -19.93 -11.84
N HIS A 91 -5.69 -19.02 -11.01
CA HIS A 91 -5.67 -17.58 -11.30
C HIS A 91 -5.65 -16.72 -10.03
N LEU A 92 -5.17 -15.49 -10.17
CA LEU A 92 -5.26 -14.42 -9.18
C LEU A 92 -6.11 -13.31 -9.78
N THR A 93 -7.16 -12.89 -9.07
CA THR A 93 -8.01 -11.77 -9.45
C THR A 93 -7.87 -10.67 -8.41
N VAL A 94 -7.69 -9.44 -8.89
CA VAL A 94 -7.52 -8.23 -8.08
C VAL A 94 -8.52 -7.16 -8.54
N SER A 95 -9.03 -6.36 -7.61
CA SER A 95 -10.03 -5.33 -7.90
C SER A 95 -9.80 -4.06 -7.08
N TRP A 96 -9.93 -2.91 -7.75
CA TRP A 96 -9.88 -1.57 -7.17
C TRP A 96 -11.27 -0.92 -7.10
N GLY A 97 -12.33 -1.73 -7.21
CA GLY A 97 -13.73 -1.29 -7.19
C GLY A 97 -14.20 -0.66 -8.51
N ALA A 98 -15.50 -0.35 -8.59
CA ALA A 98 -16.14 0.32 -9.72
C ALA A 98 -15.88 -0.33 -11.11
N GLY A 99 -15.77 -1.66 -11.16
CA GLY A 99 -15.54 -2.42 -12.39
C GLY A 99 -14.07 -2.49 -12.85
N ALA A 100 -13.13 -1.92 -12.09
CA ALA A 100 -11.70 -2.08 -12.31
C ALA A 100 -11.23 -3.40 -11.69
N GLU A 101 -11.37 -4.49 -12.44
CA GLU A 101 -10.91 -5.83 -12.07
C GLU A 101 -9.89 -6.33 -13.09
N TRP A 102 -8.86 -7.03 -12.59
CA TRP A 102 -7.83 -7.66 -13.39
C TRP A 102 -7.63 -9.10 -12.95
N THR A 103 -7.52 -10.02 -13.90
CA THR A 103 -7.27 -11.45 -13.64
C THR A 103 -6.04 -11.90 -14.39
N SER A 104 -5.10 -12.53 -13.67
CA SER A 104 -3.90 -13.14 -14.24
C SER A 104 -3.89 -14.64 -13.96
N TRP A 105 -3.43 -15.43 -14.93
CA TRP A 105 -3.42 -16.89 -14.87
C TRP A 105 -2.08 -17.44 -14.41
N ILE A 106 -2.12 -18.47 -13.56
CA ILE A 106 -0.92 -19.13 -13.02
C ILE A 106 -0.39 -20.11 -14.06
N THR A 107 0.77 -19.80 -14.64
CA THR A 107 1.48 -20.66 -15.61
C THR A 107 2.65 -21.41 -15.00
N LYS A 108 3.08 -21.00 -13.79
CA LYS A 108 4.07 -21.73 -13.01
C LYS A 108 3.75 -21.64 -11.52
N TRP A 109 3.81 -22.79 -10.85
CA TRP A 109 3.56 -22.92 -9.42
C TRP A 109 4.56 -23.90 -8.78
N ASP A 110 5.64 -23.36 -8.20
CA ASP A 110 6.62 -24.07 -7.39
C ASP A 110 6.63 -23.46 -5.98
N PRO A 111 5.90 -24.04 -5.01
CA PRO A 111 5.73 -23.49 -3.68
C PRO A 111 7.04 -23.06 -3.02
N GLY A 112 7.05 -21.82 -2.51
CA GLY A 112 8.21 -21.21 -1.86
C GLY A 112 9.37 -20.89 -2.80
N ARG A 113 9.21 -20.99 -4.13
CA ARG A 113 10.33 -20.87 -5.07
C ARG A 113 10.02 -20.07 -6.33
N HIS A 114 8.93 -20.37 -7.03
CA HIS A 114 8.61 -19.74 -8.32
C HIS A 114 7.11 -19.66 -8.56
N LEU A 115 6.61 -18.44 -8.75
CA LEU A 115 5.25 -18.16 -9.22
C LEU A 115 5.34 -17.39 -10.53
N ARG A 116 4.61 -17.82 -11.56
CA ARG A 116 4.44 -17.05 -12.80
C ARG A 116 2.97 -16.79 -13.09
N LEU A 117 2.63 -15.52 -13.23
CA LEU A 117 1.32 -15.02 -13.63
C LEU A 117 1.40 -14.44 -15.04
N VAL A 118 0.37 -14.65 -15.85
CA VAL A 118 0.23 -14.04 -17.18
C VAL A 118 -1.13 -13.38 -17.33
N ASP A 119 -1.18 -12.23 -17.98
CA ASP A 119 -2.43 -11.45 -18.10
C ASP A 119 -3.37 -11.93 -19.18
N GLN A 120 -2.91 -12.86 -20.03
CA GLN A 120 -3.75 -13.63 -20.95
C GLN A 120 -3.09 -15.00 -21.14
N LEU A 121 -3.89 -16.06 -21.20
CA LEU A 121 -3.36 -17.36 -21.60
C LEU A 121 -2.89 -17.29 -23.07
N PRO A 122 -1.73 -17.86 -23.43
CA PRO A 122 -1.23 -17.84 -24.81
C PRO A 122 -2.23 -18.39 -25.84
N GLU A 123 -3.07 -19.34 -25.46
CA GLU A 123 -4.13 -19.92 -26.32
C GLU A 123 -5.24 -18.91 -26.68
N LYS A 124 -5.38 -17.85 -25.89
CA LYS A 124 -6.37 -16.78 -26.07
C LYS A 124 -5.75 -15.46 -26.53
N ALA A 125 -4.45 -15.28 -26.31
CA ALA A 125 -3.69 -14.19 -26.90
C ALA A 125 -3.58 -14.43 -28.41
N GLY A 126 -4.00 -13.47 -29.24
CA GLY A 126 -3.74 -13.55 -30.68
C GLY A 126 -2.23 -13.66 -30.95
N GLU A 127 -1.85 -14.22 -32.11
CA GLU A 127 -0.46 -14.55 -32.48
C GLU A 127 0.56 -13.39 -32.42
N THR A 128 0.09 -12.15 -32.20
CA THR A 128 0.88 -10.92 -32.27
C THR A 128 0.96 -10.10 -30.98
N ALA A 129 0.26 -10.47 -29.91
CA ALA A 129 0.31 -9.72 -28.65
C ALA A 129 1.36 -10.30 -27.70
N ALA A 130 2.34 -9.49 -27.29
CA ALA A 130 3.21 -9.86 -26.17
C ALA A 130 2.33 -10.02 -24.91
N VAL A 131 2.40 -11.20 -24.29
CA VAL A 131 1.65 -11.49 -23.07
C VAL A 131 2.42 -10.90 -21.90
N MET A 132 1.83 -9.88 -21.25
CA MET A 132 2.38 -9.37 -20.00
C MET A 132 2.42 -10.47 -18.94
N ALA A 133 3.54 -10.55 -18.23
CA ALA A 133 3.74 -11.59 -17.22
C ALA A 133 4.46 -11.03 -15.99
N LEU A 134 4.17 -11.65 -14.84
CA LEU A 134 4.87 -11.44 -13.58
C LEU A 134 5.55 -12.75 -13.18
N ASP A 135 6.87 -12.72 -13.06
CA ASP A 135 7.69 -13.86 -12.65
C ASP A 135 8.31 -13.55 -11.28
N TYR A 136 7.79 -14.20 -10.24
CA TYR A 136 8.29 -14.09 -8.87
C TYR A 136 9.21 -15.26 -8.56
N ARG A 137 10.43 -14.98 -8.08
CA ARG A 137 11.40 -15.98 -7.61
C ARG A 137 11.77 -15.72 -6.17
N LEU A 138 11.71 -16.77 -5.35
CA LEU A 138 12.02 -16.70 -3.94
C LEU A 138 13.27 -17.50 -3.63
N THR A 139 14.15 -16.93 -2.80
CA THR A 139 15.29 -17.61 -2.21
C THR A 139 15.42 -17.27 -0.73
N ASP A 140 15.98 -18.17 0.07
CA ASP A 140 16.31 -17.94 1.48
C ASP A 140 17.84 -17.85 1.61
N PRO A 141 18.43 -16.65 1.54
CA PRO A 141 19.86 -16.44 1.75
C PRO A 141 20.33 -16.67 3.21
N GLY A 142 19.43 -17.01 4.14
CA GLY A 142 19.75 -17.29 5.53
C GLY A 142 19.08 -16.33 6.50
N GLY A 143 17.81 -16.63 6.86
CA GLY A 143 17.07 -15.92 7.91
C GLY A 143 16.20 -14.75 7.42
N ALA A 144 16.21 -14.51 6.12
CA ALA A 144 15.34 -13.58 5.40
C ALA A 144 15.01 -14.19 4.03
N THR A 145 13.95 -13.72 3.39
CA THR A 145 13.56 -14.16 2.05
C THR A 145 13.87 -13.07 1.03
N ARG A 146 14.64 -13.41 0.00
CA ARG A 146 14.78 -12.55 -1.17
C ARG A 146 13.67 -12.89 -2.17
N LEU A 147 12.94 -11.87 -2.60
CA LEU A 147 11.94 -11.94 -3.66
C LEU A 147 12.43 -11.12 -4.86
N ASP A 148 12.68 -11.79 -5.98
CA ASP A 148 12.95 -11.17 -7.28
C ASP A 148 11.64 -11.17 -8.09
N LEU A 149 11.30 -10.03 -8.68
CA LEU A 149 10.16 -9.85 -9.58
C LEU A 149 10.66 -9.39 -10.95
N VAL A 150 10.22 -10.08 -11.99
CA VAL A 150 10.31 -9.61 -13.37
C VAL A 150 8.90 -9.39 -13.91
N ASN A 151 8.58 -8.15 -14.28
CA ASN A 151 7.39 -7.85 -15.06
C ASN A 151 7.79 -7.69 -16.54
N SER A 152 7.43 -8.68 -17.35
CA SER A 152 7.85 -8.77 -18.74
C SER A 152 6.73 -8.54 -19.75
N GLY A 153 7.09 -8.29 -21.01
CA GLY A 153 6.13 -8.16 -22.12
C GLY A 153 5.53 -6.76 -22.26
N LEU A 154 6.17 -5.75 -21.65
CA LEU A 154 5.77 -4.35 -21.75
C LEU A 154 6.28 -3.78 -23.08
N SER A 155 5.45 -3.04 -23.80
CA SER A 155 5.86 -2.48 -25.09
C SER A 155 7.02 -1.50 -24.94
N SER A 156 7.99 -1.58 -25.85
CA SER A 156 9.10 -0.63 -25.97
C SER A 156 8.80 0.54 -26.92
N ALA A 157 7.55 0.65 -27.41
CA ALA A 157 7.15 1.75 -28.27
C ALA A 157 7.09 3.08 -27.48
N PRO A 158 7.43 4.24 -28.08
CA PRO A 158 7.49 5.51 -27.37
C PRO A 158 6.18 5.97 -26.72
N ASP A 159 5.03 5.59 -27.30
CA ASP A 159 3.70 5.88 -26.75
C ASP A 159 3.39 5.09 -25.45
N TRP A 160 4.25 4.13 -25.11
CA TRP A 160 4.16 3.32 -23.90
C TRP A 160 5.05 3.81 -22.76
N ASP A 161 5.86 4.86 -22.96
CA ASP A 161 6.81 5.36 -21.96
C ASP A 161 6.13 5.80 -20.65
N ASP A 162 5.03 6.53 -20.75
CA ASP A 162 4.23 6.95 -19.58
C ASP A 162 3.67 5.74 -18.82
N THR A 163 3.10 4.77 -19.53
CA THR A 163 2.55 3.54 -18.94
C THR A 163 3.63 2.72 -18.27
N PHE A 164 4.81 2.61 -18.90
CA PHE A 164 5.96 1.91 -18.35
C PHE A 164 6.46 2.57 -17.07
N HIS A 165 6.62 3.90 -17.07
CA HIS A 165 7.04 4.65 -15.87
C HIS A 165 6.03 4.48 -14.74
N MET A 166 4.74 4.61 -15.02
CA MET A 166 3.67 4.36 -14.05
C MET A 166 3.75 2.94 -13.46
N MET A 167 3.89 1.91 -14.29
CA MET A 167 4.02 0.52 -13.81
C MET A 167 5.30 0.31 -13.00
N GLN A 168 6.41 0.91 -13.41
CA GLN A 168 7.67 0.84 -12.68
C GLN A 168 7.52 1.42 -11.26
N ASN A 169 6.92 2.60 -11.13
CA ASN A 169 6.65 3.19 -9.82
C ASN A 169 5.64 2.40 -8.99
N GLY A 170 4.61 1.87 -9.62
CA GLY A 170 3.67 0.96 -8.98
C GLY A 170 4.39 -0.24 -8.37
N TRP A 171 5.24 -0.93 -9.13
CA TRP A 171 5.97 -2.09 -8.61
C TRP A 171 7.00 -1.75 -7.54
N ARG A 172 7.69 -0.60 -7.64
CA ARG A 172 8.56 -0.09 -6.57
C ARG A 172 7.77 0.08 -5.27
N PHE A 173 6.61 0.72 -5.33
CA PHE A 173 5.73 0.91 -4.19
C PHE A 173 5.20 -0.42 -3.64
N PHE A 174 4.65 -1.28 -4.50
CA PHE A 174 3.95 -2.48 -4.05
C PHE A 174 4.90 -3.53 -3.45
N LEU A 175 6.11 -3.70 -3.98
CA LEU A 175 7.10 -4.59 -3.34
C LEU A 175 7.65 -4.00 -2.03
N TRP A 176 7.82 -2.69 -1.97
CA TRP A 176 8.12 -2.00 -0.71
C TRP A 176 6.99 -2.22 0.31
N ASN A 177 5.72 -2.11 -0.11
CA ASN A 177 4.56 -2.27 0.76
C ASN A 177 4.35 -3.74 1.19
N LEU A 178 4.68 -4.71 0.34
CA LEU A 178 4.73 -6.13 0.71
C LEU A 178 5.73 -6.38 1.84
N LYS A 179 6.95 -5.85 1.71
CA LYS A 179 7.97 -5.93 2.76
C LYS A 179 7.48 -5.25 4.04
N HIS A 180 6.94 -4.04 3.93
CA HIS A 180 6.39 -3.29 5.06
C HIS A 180 5.28 -4.05 5.79
N PHE A 181 4.33 -4.60 5.04
CA PHE A 181 3.25 -5.44 5.59
C PHE A 181 3.80 -6.66 6.34
N LEU A 182 4.71 -7.42 5.73
CA LEU A 182 5.22 -8.65 6.34
C LEU A 182 6.11 -8.39 7.57
N GLU A 183 6.83 -7.27 7.60
CA GLU A 183 7.76 -6.95 8.69
C GLU A 183 7.10 -6.18 9.84
N ARG A 184 6.10 -5.34 9.55
CA ARG A 184 5.45 -4.46 10.54
C ARG A 184 4.09 -4.95 10.99
N HIS A 185 3.38 -5.67 10.12
CA HIS A 185 1.97 -6.03 10.33
C HIS A 185 1.70 -7.53 10.29
N PRO A 186 2.53 -8.39 10.91
CA PRO A 186 2.36 -9.83 10.83
C PRO A 186 1.01 -10.25 11.45
N GLY A 187 0.16 -10.87 10.63
CA GLY A 187 -1.16 -11.36 11.05
C GLY A 187 -2.25 -10.29 11.14
N ALA A 188 -1.96 -9.03 10.82
CA ALA A 188 -2.98 -8.00 10.70
C ALA A 188 -3.68 -8.04 9.33
N THR A 189 -4.92 -7.56 9.29
CA THR A 189 -5.66 -7.32 8.05
C THR A 189 -5.66 -5.83 7.74
N ARG A 190 -5.46 -5.47 6.47
CA ARG A 190 -5.51 -4.10 5.98
C ARG A 190 -6.96 -3.63 5.88
N THR A 191 -7.26 -2.50 6.49
CA THR A 191 -8.42 -1.68 6.14
C THR A 191 -7.98 -0.67 5.08
N MET A 192 -8.54 -0.78 3.87
CA MET A 192 -8.31 0.18 2.80
C MET A 192 -9.36 1.29 2.85
N ILE A 193 -8.91 2.53 3.02
CA ILE A 193 -9.71 3.74 2.91
C ILE A 193 -9.25 4.47 1.66
N SER A 194 -10.14 4.80 0.73
CA SER A 194 -9.70 5.37 -0.54
C SER A 194 -10.74 6.26 -1.20
N GLU A 195 -10.24 7.26 -1.90
CA GLU A 195 -11.01 8.08 -2.83
C GLU A 195 -10.37 8.05 -4.21
N ARG A 196 -11.21 7.95 -5.24
CA ARG A 196 -10.74 7.81 -6.62
C ARG A 196 -11.48 8.68 -7.61
N PRO A 197 -11.40 10.02 -7.53
CA PRO A 197 -12.10 10.89 -8.46
C PRO A 197 -11.49 10.83 -9.86
N TRP A 198 -12.32 11.09 -10.88
CA TRP A 198 -11.80 11.53 -12.17
C TRP A 198 -11.49 13.02 -12.07
N VAL A 199 -10.28 13.41 -12.45
CA VAL A 199 -9.82 14.80 -12.35
C VAL A 199 -9.35 15.31 -13.70
N ALA A 200 -9.59 16.59 -13.96
CA ALA A 200 -9.19 17.27 -15.19
C ALA A 200 -7.95 18.17 -14.96
N GLY A 201 -7.16 18.32 -16.02
CA GLY A 201 -5.94 19.13 -16.04
C GLY A 201 -4.71 18.33 -16.42
N SER A 202 -3.55 18.99 -16.49
CA SER A 202 -2.28 18.30 -16.65
C SER A 202 -1.94 17.49 -15.40
N ARG A 203 -1.07 16.49 -15.54
CA ARG A 203 -0.63 15.66 -14.41
C ARG A 203 0.02 16.52 -13.31
N GLU A 204 0.81 17.51 -13.72
CA GLU A 204 1.47 18.49 -12.87
C GLU A 204 0.48 19.38 -12.12
N GLU A 205 -0.57 19.88 -12.79
CA GLU A 205 -1.61 20.69 -12.14
C GLU A 205 -2.39 19.91 -11.08
N VAL A 206 -2.69 18.64 -11.35
CA VAL A 206 -3.32 17.76 -10.37
C VAL A 206 -2.39 17.54 -9.18
N TRP A 207 -1.11 17.26 -9.44
CA TRP A 207 -0.11 17.05 -8.39
C TRP A 207 0.08 18.32 -7.53
N ASP A 208 0.15 19.49 -8.14
CA ASP A 208 0.23 20.77 -7.43
C ASP A 208 -0.97 21.00 -6.50
N ARG A 209 -2.16 20.52 -6.87
CA ARG A 209 -3.34 20.58 -6.00
C ARG A 209 -3.26 19.59 -4.84
N VAL A 210 -2.72 18.38 -5.04
CA VAL A 210 -2.53 17.39 -3.96
C VAL A 210 -1.57 17.91 -2.89
N PHE A 211 -0.45 18.52 -3.29
CA PHE A 211 0.63 18.93 -2.38
C PHE A 211 0.64 20.45 -2.09
N GLY A 212 -0.32 21.19 -2.63
CA GLY A 212 -0.44 22.63 -2.40
C GLY A 212 -0.97 22.96 -1.01
N ALA A 213 -0.93 24.24 -0.63
CA ALA A 213 -1.30 24.72 0.71
C ALA A 213 -2.73 24.35 1.18
N ASN A 214 -3.63 24.03 0.27
CA ASN A 214 -5.00 23.58 0.57
C ASN A 214 -5.26 22.12 0.17
N GLY A 215 -4.20 21.36 -0.13
CA GLY A 215 -4.24 20.00 -0.63
C GLY A 215 -4.43 18.95 0.46
N LEU A 216 -3.98 17.74 0.13
CA LEU A 216 -4.02 16.56 0.99
C LEU A 216 -2.70 16.34 1.73
N VAL A 217 -1.59 16.85 1.20
CA VAL A 217 -0.25 16.65 1.74
C VAL A 217 0.45 17.99 1.95
N ASP A 218 0.76 18.30 3.21
CA ASP A 218 1.51 19.50 3.61
C ASP A 218 2.96 19.11 3.95
N THR A 219 3.92 19.82 3.35
CA THR A 219 5.34 19.61 3.57
C THR A 219 5.80 20.39 4.81
N ILE A 220 6.31 19.67 5.81
CA ILE A 220 6.85 20.31 7.02
C ILE A 220 8.26 20.90 6.74
N ALA A 221 8.93 20.42 5.70
CA ALA A 221 10.23 20.91 5.25
C ALA A 221 10.10 22.12 4.31
N ASP A 222 11.16 22.94 4.22
CA ASP A 222 11.26 24.17 3.40
C ASP A 222 11.20 23.95 1.86
N GLY A 223 10.67 22.80 1.40
CA GLY A 223 10.50 22.43 0.00
C GLY A 223 9.03 22.38 -0.44
N ALA A 224 8.79 22.56 -1.74
CA ALA A 224 7.45 22.46 -2.33
C ALA A 224 6.89 21.02 -2.34
N TYR A 225 7.77 20.02 -2.21
CA TYR A 225 7.44 18.58 -2.20
C TYR A 225 8.32 17.86 -1.18
N PRO A 226 7.80 16.83 -0.49
CA PRO A 226 8.62 16.01 0.40
C PRO A 226 9.59 15.18 -0.45
N ALA A 227 10.83 15.04 0.02
CA ALA A 227 11.74 14.00 -0.44
C ALA A 227 11.57 12.72 0.40
N THR A 228 12.09 11.59 -0.07
CA THR A 228 12.17 10.38 0.76
C THR A 228 12.86 10.68 2.08
N GLY A 229 12.26 10.26 3.19
CA GLY A 229 12.72 10.51 4.55
C GLY A 229 12.18 11.81 5.17
N ASP A 230 11.61 12.72 4.39
CA ASP A 230 11.02 13.94 4.92
C ASP A 230 9.72 13.66 5.67
N ARG A 231 9.46 14.48 6.69
CA ARG A 231 8.17 14.48 7.36
C ARG A 231 7.14 15.25 6.53
N PHE A 232 5.92 14.72 6.48
CA PHE A 232 4.76 15.38 5.90
C PHE A 232 3.56 15.30 6.85
N ARG A 233 2.52 16.08 6.55
CA ARG A 233 1.20 15.91 7.18
C ARG A 233 0.17 15.58 6.12
N CYS A 234 -0.66 14.58 6.37
CA CYS A 234 -1.88 14.36 5.63
C CYS A 234 -2.98 15.21 6.24
N VAL A 235 -3.51 16.16 5.47
CA VAL A 235 -4.53 17.11 5.90
C VAL A 235 -5.90 16.61 5.44
N LEU A 236 -6.76 16.28 6.39
CA LEU A 236 -8.12 15.81 6.14
C LEU A 236 -9.14 16.70 6.84
N ASP A 237 -10.18 17.10 6.13
CA ASP A 237 -11.20 18.05 6.57
C ASP A 237 -11.95 17.54 7.82
N GLY A 238 -11.80 18.29 8.91
CA GLY A 238 -12.46 18.01 10.20
C GLY A 238 -11.65 17.12 11.14
N LEU A 239 -10.40 16.80 10.79
CA LEU A 239 -9.47 16.03 11.62
C LEU A 239 -8.21 16.86 11.92
N GLU A 240 -7.53 16.51 13.01
CA GLU A 240 -6.15 16.95 13.21
C GLU A 240 -5.25 16.35 12.11
N PRO A 241 -4.25 17.09 11.61
CA PRO A 241 -3.36 16.57 10.58
C PRO A 241 -2.63 15.31 11.02
N LEU A 242 -2.62 14.30 10.16
CA LEU A 242 -1.97 13.02 10.44
C LEU A 242 -0.50 13.09 10.00
N GLU A 243 0.45 12.90 10.92
CA GLU A 243 1.88 12.97 10.60
C GLU A 243 2.36 11.68 9.90
N GLY A 244 3.27 11.84 8.94
CA GLY A 244 3.92 10.73 8.27
C GLY A 244 5.34 11.03 7.83
N THR A 245 6.04 9.99 7.36
CA THR A 245 7.37 10.06 6.76
C THR A 245 7.31 9.53 5.34
N ALA A 246 7.79 10.31 4.37
CA ALA A 246 7.76 9.94 2.97
C ALA A 246 8.72 8.79 2.68
N VAL A 247 8.28 7.81 1.88
CA VAL A 247 9.06 6.61 1.51
C VAL A 247 9.21 6.44 0.00
N LEU A 248 8.32 7.06 -0.78
CA LEU A 248 8.44 7.15 -2.23
C LEU A 248 7.99 8.54 -2.66
N CYS A 249 8.82 9.22 -3.44
CA CYS A 249 8.49 10.50 -4.05
C CYS A 249 9.06 10.51 -5.47
N ASP A 250 8.19 10.34 -6.45
CA ASP A 250 8.52 10.52 -7.86
C ASP A 250 7.45 11.42 -8.48
N ARG A 251 7.68 12.74 -8.45
CA ARG A 251 6.72 13.71 -8.97
C ARG A 251 6.75 13.70 -10.51
N PRO A 252 5.59 13.79 -11.18
CA PRO A 252 4.21 13.81 -10.67
C PRO A 252 3.52 12.44 -10.77
N TRP A 253 4.25 11.36 -10.51
CA TRP A 253 3.84 9.98 -10.79
C TRP A 253 3.34 9.24 -9.56
N ALA A 254 4.09 9.30 -8.46
CA ALA A 254 3.83 8.49 -7.29
C ALA A 254 4.32 9.19 -6.01
N PHE A 255 3.54 9.05 -4.96
CA PHE A 255 3.93 9.41 -3.61
C PHE A 255 3.45 8.35 -2.64
N ALA A 256 4.31 7.94 -1.71
CA ALA A 256 3.91 7.13 -0.58
C ALA A 256 4.57 7.60 0.70
N GLY A 257 3.88 7.39 1.83
CA GLY A 257 4.40 7.73 3.15
C GLY A 257 3.80 6.87 4.25
N VAL A 258 4.63 6.53 5.23
CA VAL A 258 4.20 5.79 6.43
C VAL A 258 3.57 6.75 7.42
N MET A 259 2.40 6.39 7.95
CA MET A 259 1.61 7.19 8.88
C MET A 259 1.51 6.47 10.22
N SER A 260 2.22 6.99 11.22
CA SER A 260 2.29 6.39 12.56
C SER A 260 0.91 6.30 13.24
N SER A 261 0.05 7.29 13.01
CA SER A 261 -1.32 7.34 13.56
C SER A 261 -2.24 6.24 13.04
N LEU A 262 -1.88 5.61 11.91
CA LEU A 262 -2.63 4.49 11.33
C LEU A 262 -1.98 3.14 11.64
N ASN A 263 -1.24 3.10 12.76
CA ASN A 263 -0.39 1.98 13.18
C ASN A 263 0.57 1.60 12.06
N ASP A 264 1.53 2.49 11.76
CA ASP A 264 2.43 2.38 10.60
C ASP A 264 1.68 2.05 9.29
N GLY A 265 0.50 2.64 9.12
CA GLY A 265 -0.27 2.59 7.90
C GLY A 265 0.42 3.36 6.77
N VAL A 266 -0.15 3.33 5.57
CA VAL A 266 0.48 3.89 4.38
C VAL A 266 -0.50 4.78 3.62
N LEU A 267 -0.11 6.03 3.41
CA LEU A 267 -0.69 6.87 2.36
C LEU A 267 0.02 6.56 1.05
N HIS A 268 -0.74 6.30 -0.01
CA HIS A 268 -0.25 6.20 -1.37
C HIS A 268 -1.11 7.09 -2.27
N VAL A 269 -0.47 7.94 -3.06
CA VAL A 269 -1.09 8.79 -4.07
C VAL A 269 -0.51 8.44 -5.41
N GLU A 270 -1.37 8.08 -6.35
CA GLU A 270 -1.02 7.70 -7.71
C GLU A 270 -2.07 8.22 -8.70
N MET A 271 -1.71 8.22 -9.98
CA MET A 271 -2.58 8.70 -11.05
C MET A 271 -2.51 7.77 -12.26
N GLU A 272 -3.66 7.25 -12.67
CA GLU A 272 -3.82 6.44 -13.87
C GLU A 272 -4.48 7.26 -14.98
N GLY A 273 -4.13 7.02 -16.24
CA GLY A 273 -4.76 7.66 -17.40
C GLY A 273 -3.75 8.28 -18.36
N THR A 274 -4.25 9.00 -19.36
CA THR A 274 -3.44 9.71 -20.35
C THR A 274 -4.14 11.00 -20.79
N GLY A 275 -3.37 11.98 -21.25
CA GLY A 275 -3.91 13.25 -21.75
C GLY A 275 -4.28 14.23 -20.63
N GLU A 276 -5.51 14.73 -20.62
CA GLU A 276 -5.98 15.79 -19.71
C GLU A 276 -6.99 15.30 -18.67
N ARG A 277 -7.19 13.98 -18.58
CA ARG A 277 -8.14 13.38 -17.64
C ARG A 277 -7.54 12.15 -16.97
N TRP A 278 -7.50 12.20 -15.65
CA TRP A 278 -6.79 11.21 -14.83
C TRP A 278 -7.74 10.59 -13.82
N LYS A 279 -7.51 9.33 -13.50
CA LYS A 279 -8.06 8.69 -12.32
C LYS A 279 -7.05 8.88 -11.19
N LEU A 280 -7.30 9.85 -10.31
CA LEU A 280 -6.49 10.04 -9.12
C LEU A 280 -6.83 8.93 -8.14
N GLY A 281 -5.82 8.27 -7.56
CA GLY A 281 -5.97 7.34 -6.46
C GLY A 281 -5.37 7.92 -5.19
N VAL A 282 -6.19 8.14 -4.17
CA VAL A 282 -5.73 8.46 -2.81
C VAL A 282 -6.07 7.28 -1.92
N TRP A 283 -5.04 6.59 -1.44
CA TRP A 283 -5.15 5.31 -0.75
C TRP A 283 -4.54 5.40 0.65
N LEU A 284 -5.33 5.10 1.68
CA LEU A 284 -4.90 5.02 3.07
C LEU A 284 -5.05 3.57 3.54
N SER A 285 -3.92 2.90 3.74
CA SER A 285 -3.85 1.57 4.35
C SER A 285 -3.75 1.74 5.86
N ALA A 286 -4.67 1.16 6.61
CA ALA A 286 -4.61 1.10 8.08
C ALA A 286 -4.55 -0.36 8.54
N TYR A 287 -3.81 -0.64 9.61
CA TYR A 287 -3.64 -2.01 10.14
C TYR A 287 -3.99 -2.03 11.63
N GLY A 288 -4.96 -2.85 12.03
CA GLY A 288 -5.35 -2.93 13.45
C GLY A 288 -5.97 -1.65 14.04
N VAL A 289 -6.39 -0.72 13.18
CA VAL A 289 -7.11 0.50 13.55
C VAL A 289 -8.62 0.19 13.63
N GLY A 290 -9.31 0.72 14.64
CA GLY A 290 -10.73 0.44 14.85
C GLY A 290 -11.63 0.93 13.71
N GLU A 291 -12.67 0.16 13.38
CA GLU A 291 -13.56 0.41 12.25
C GLU A 291 -14.22 1.81 12.30
N GLU A 292 -14.63 2.28 13.48
CA GLU A 292 -15.23 3.61 13.65
C GLU A 292 -14.25 4.73 13.28
N HIS A 293 -12.99 4.61 13.69
CA HIS A 293 -11.96 5.59 13.36
C HIS A 293 -11.60 5.54 11.86
N CYS A 294 -11.51 4.34 11.28
CA CYS A 294 -11.34 4.18 9.83
C CYS A 294 -12.49 4.82 9.04
N ALA A 295 -13.74 4.67 9.52
CA ALA A 295 -14.91 5.29 8.89
C ALA A 295 -14.90 6.82 9.01
N GLU A 296 -14.47 7.36 10.16
CA GLU A 296 -14.28 8.80 10.37
C GLU A 296 -13.23 9.38 9.39
N ILE A 297 -12.09 8.71 9.26
CA ILE A 297 -11.03 9.06 8.30
C ILE A 297 -11.57 8.99 6.87
N GLY A 298 -12.32 7.94 6.52
CA GLY A 298 -12.94 7.81 5.19
C GLY A 298 -13.89 8.96 4.87
N ALA A 299 -14.74 9.35 5.83
CA ALA A 299 -15.64 10.48 5.65
C ALA A 299 -14.87 11.81 5.52
N ALA A 300 -13.77 11.98 6.25
CA ALA A 300 -12.90 13.15 6.14
C ALA A 300 -12.16 13.19 4.79
N LEU A 301 -11.66 12.06 4.33
CA LEU A 301 -11.01 11.92 3.02
C LEU A 301 -11.97 12.29 1.89
N ALA A 302 -13.19 11.75 1.90
CA ALA A 302 -14.22 12.08 0.91
C ALA A 302 -14.48 13.60 0.82
N ARG A 303 -14.71 14.26 1.96
CA ARG A 303 -14.91 15.72 2.01
C ARG A 303 -13.72 16.49 1.46
N THR A 304 -12.51 16.09 1.87
CA THR A 304 -11.26 16.73 1.46
C THR A 304 -11.07 16.61 -0.05
N VAL A 305 -11.22 15.41 -0.59
CA VAL A 305 -11.07 15.15 -2.02
C VAL A 305 -12.11 15.92 -2.82
N SER A 306 -13.38 15.94 -2.41
CA SER A 306 -14.41 16.76 -3.07
C SER A 306 -14.12 18.26 -3.02
N ARG A 307 -13.47 18.76 -1.96
CA ARG A 307 -13.06 20.16 -1.85
C ARG A 307 -11.87 20.50 -2.75
N VAL A 308 -10.85 19.64 -2.79
CA VAL A 308 -9.63 19.85 -3.59
C VAL A 308 -9.90 19.63 -5.08
N PHE A 309 -10.76 18.66 -5.39
CA PHE A 309 -11.17 18.28 -6.75
C PHE A 309 -12.70 18.27 -6.84
N PRO A 310 -13.34 19.46 -6.92
CA PRO A 310 -14.78 19.54 -7.12
C PRO A 310 -15.14 18.93 -8.48
N GLU A 311 -16.26 18.19 -8.53
CA GLU A 311 -16.81 17.75 -9.81
C GLU A 311 -17.17 18.98 -10.65
N ASP A 312 -16.80 18.97 -11.94
CA ASP A 312 -17.27 19.97 -12.88
C ASP A 312 -18.80 19.86 -12.96
N GLY A 313 -19.50 20.89 -12.49
CA GLY A 313 -20.97 20.96 -12.47
C GLY A 313 -21.62 21.11 -13.84
#